data_AF-A0A6B1GC04-F1
#
_entry.id   AF-A0A6B1GC04-F1
#
_cell.length_a   1.000
_cell.length_b   1.000
_cell.length_c   1.000
_cell.angle_alpha   90.00
_cell.angle_beta   90.00
_cell.angle_gamma   90.00
#
_symmetry.space_group_name_H-M   'P 1'
#
loop_
_entity.id
_entity.type
_entity.pdbx_description
1 polymer ?
#
loop_
_entity_poly.entity_id
_entity_poly.type
_entity_poly.pdbx_seq_one_letter_code
_entity_poly.pdbx_strand_id
1 'polypeptide(L)'
;MSDGIEPPRREAYLDEIAAGPIRRVAAHLIEVVIWGLIYAYWYVVIPYLAWLVFALMRGQTPGKQLLGMVAVRPDGTRFGWFRMLIRELFKELYWVLTLGLGMIIDIMLLALSDDSRTVADRVTGSTIVHVSALQS
;
A
#
# COMPACT_ATOMS: atom_id res chain seq x y z
N MET A 1 -62.80 -22.18 27.26
CA MET A 1 -61.66 -23.11 27.29
C MET A 1 -60.51 -22.39 26.57
N SER A 2 -59.85 -21.44 27.27
CA SER A 2 -58.67 -20.77 26.73
C SER A 2 -57.48 -21.62 27.13
N ASP A 3 -56.87 -22.25 26.12
CA ASP A 3 -55.67 -23.04 26.30
C ASP A 3 -54.57 -22.10 26.82
N GLY A 4 -54.09 -22.38 28.03
CA GLY A 4 -53.08 -21.57 28.71
C GLY A 4 -51.74 -21.81 28.06
N ILE A 5 -51.43 -21.07 26.99
CA ILE A 5 -50.07 -20.99 26.47
C ILE A 5 -49.28 -20.15 27.47
N GLU A 6 -48.72 -20.80 28.49
CA GLU A 6 -47.69 -20.17 29.33
C GLU A 6 -46.56 -19.71 28.41
N PRO A 7 -46.19 -18.43 28.40
CA PRO A 7 -45.05 -17.98 27.63
C PRO A 7 -43.82 -18.77 28.11
N PRO A 8 -42.91 -19.18 27.20
CA PRO A 8 -41.70 -19.90 27.59
C PRO A 8 -41.01 -19.13 28.72
N ARG A 9 -40.70 -19.84 29.81
CA ARG A 9 -40.10 -19.24 31.02
C ARG A 9 -38.92 -18.39 30.58
N ARG A 10 -39.07 -17.07 30.65
CA ARG A 10 -38.15 -16.06 30.09
C ARG A 10 -36.69 -16.33 30.43
N GLU A 11 -36.43 -16.92 31.59
CA GLU A 11 -35.11 -17.36 32.06
C GLU A 11 -34.47 -18.42 31.17
N ALA A 12 -35.22 -19.44 30.74
CA ALA A 12 -34.70 -20.49 29.84
C ALA A 12 -34.34 -19.93 28.46
N TYR A 13 -35.13 -18.98 27.95
CA TYR A 13 -34.84 -18.27 26.71
C TYR A 13 -33.60 -17.37 26.82
N LEU A 14 -33.41 -16.72 27.98
CA LEU A 14 -32.24 -15.88 28.24
C LEU A 14 -30.96 -16.72 28.40
N ASP A 15 -31.03 -17.91 28.99
CA ASP A 15 -29.89 -18.82 29.11
C ASP A 15 -29.47 -19.44 27.77
N GLU A 16 -30.44 -19.71 26.89
CA GLU A 16 -30.20 -20.19 25.52
C GLU A 16 -29.53 -19.11 24.64
N ILE A 17 -29.88 -17.83 24.87
CA ILE A 17 -29.33 -16.68 24.13
C ILE A 17 -28.05 -16.12 24.77
N ALA A 18 -27.86 -16.32 26.07
CA ALA A 18 -26.66 -15.91 26.77
C ALA A 18 -25.47 -16.73 26.26
N ALA A 19 -24.72 -16.13 25.32
CA ALA A 19 -23.42 -16.66 24.93
C ALA A 19 -22.60 -16.93 26.19
N GLY A 20 -22.29 -18.20 26.45
CA GLY A 20 -21.61 -18.63 27.66
C GLY A 20 -20.26 -17.92 27.85
N PRO A 21 -19.72 -17.88 29.08
CA PRO A 21 -18.50 -17.13 29.40
C PRO A 21 -17.33 -17.41 28.44
N ILE A 22 -17.16 -18.67 28.02
CA ILE A 22 -16.12 -19.10 27.08
C ILE A 22 -16.25 -18.41 25.72
N ARG A 23 -17.47 -18.31 25.16
CA ARG A 23 -17.71 -17.68 23.87
C ARG A 23 -17.42 -16.17 23.92
N ARG A 24 -17.70 -15.53 25.06
CA ARG A 24 -17.37 -14.12 25.29
C ARG A 24 -15.86 -13.91 25.36
N VAL A 25 -15.14 -14.76 26.09
CA VAL A 25 -13.66 -14.69 26.16
C VAL A 25 -13.05 -14.91 24.77
N ALA A 26 -13.52 -15.93 24.04
CA ALA A 26 -13.06 -16.20 22.68
C ALA A 26 -13.26 -14.99 21.75
N ALA A 27 -14.43 -14.32 21.83
CA ALA A 27 -14.68 -13.10 21.07
C ALA A 27 -13.69 -11.99 21.42
N HIS A 28 -13.40 -11.75 22.71
CA HIS A 28 -12.42 -10.74 23.11
C HIS A 28 -11.01 -11.05 22.61
N LEU A 29 -10.60 -12.32 22.61
CA LEU A 29 -9.30 -12.72 22.06
C LEU A 29 -9.21 -12.45 20.55
N ILE A 30 -10.27 -12.77 19.81
CA ILE A 30 -10.35 -12.47 18.37
C ILE A 30 -10.26 -10.97 18.12
N GLU A 31 -11.01 -10.15 18.88
CA GLU A 31 -10.95 -8.69 18.79
C GLU A 31 -9.53 -8.18 19.04
N VAL A 32 -8.86 -8.65 20.09
CA VAL A 32 -7.48 -8.24 20.40
C VAL A 32 -6.52 -8.60 19.26
N VAL A 33 -6.66 -9.78 18.65
CA VAL A 33 -5.84 -10.18 17.50
C VAL A 33 -6.11 -9.27 16.30
N ILE A 34 -7.37 -9.01 15.98
CA ILE A 34 -7.75 -8.14 14.86
C ILE A 34 -7.19 -6.73 15.07
N TRP A 35 -7.41 -6.12 16.23
CA TRP A 35 -6.88 -4.79 16.54
C TRP A 35 -5.35 -4.78 16.55
N GLY A 36 -4.71 -5.82 17.06
CA GLY A 36 -3.25 -5.96 17.03
C GLY A 36 -2.68 -5.96 15.61
N LEU A 37 -3.30 -6.70 14.69
CA LEU A 37 -2.92 -6.72 13.27
C LEU A 37 -3.15 -5.37 12.60
N ILE A 38 -4.29 -4.72 12.87
CA ILE A 38 -4.61 -3.38 12.35
C ILE A 38 -3.56 -2.37 12.83
N TYR A 39 -3.23 -2.35 14.11
CA TYR A 39 -2.23 -1.43 14.64
C TYR A 39 -0.85 -1.71 14.05
N ALA A 40 -0.43 -2.98 13.99
CA ALA A 40 0.85 -3.35 13.38
C ALA A 40 0.95 -2.87 11.92
N TYR A 41 -0.13 -3.03 11.14
CA TYR A 41 -0.20 -2.51 9.78
C TYR A 41 -0.02 -0.99 9.74
N TRP A 42 -0.76 -0.23 10.54
CA TRP A 42 -0.65 1.24 10.58
C TRP A 42 0.71 1.74 11.07
N TYR A 43 1.32 1.05 12.04
CA TYR A 43 2.67 1.36 12.52
C TYR A 43 3.75 1.22 11.45
N VAL A 44 3.54 0.41 10.42
CA VAL A 44 4.45 0.28 9.27
C VAL A 44 4.09 1.27 8.16
N VAL A 45 2.80 1.40 7.86
CA VAL A 45 2.32 2.23 6.75
C VAL A 45 2.58 3.72 6.98
N ILE A 46 2.32 4.24 8.19
CA ILE A 46 2.47 5.68 8.45
C ILE A 46 3.93 6.15 8.27
N PRO A 47 4.95 5.50 8.88
CA PRO A 47 6.33 5.88 8.65
C PRO A 47 6.76 5.72 7.19
N TYR A 48 6.29 4.66 6.51
CA TYR A 48 6.58 4.46 5.10
C TYR A 48 6.02 5.59 4.23
N LEU A 49 4.77 6.02 4.46
CA LEU A 49 4.16 7.13 3.72
C LEU A 49 4.86 8.45 4.00
N ALA A 50 5.24 8.71 5.26
CA ALA A 50 6.05 9.88 5.61
C ALA A 50 7.38 9.88 4.85
N TRP A 51 8.10 8.75 4.83
CA TRP A 51 9.34 8.60 4.08
C TRP A 51 9.12 8.79 2.58
N LEU A 52 8.06 8.20 2.02
CA LEU A 52 7.70 8.35 0.61
C LEU A 52 7.55 9.83 0.22
N VAL A 53 6.85 10.64 1.02
CA VAL A 53 6.68 12.07 0.75
C VAL A 53 8.02 12.79 0.68
N PHE A 54 8.92 12.55 1.64
CA PHE A 54 10.26 13.15 1.64
C PHE A 54 11.14 12.64 0.49
N ALA A 55 11.05 11.36 0.14
CA ALA A 55 11.80 10.77 -0.97
C ALA A 55 11.36 11.38 -2.30
N LEU A 56 10.05 11.56 -2.51
CA LEU A 56 9.49 12.14 -3.74
C LEU A 56 9.98 13.58 -3.95
N MET A 57 10.18 14.35 -2.87
CA MET A 57 10.77 15.71 -2.95
C MET A 57 12.19 15.72 -3.50
N ARG A 58 12.91 14.59 -3.37
CA ARG A 58 14.27 14.41 -3.88
C ARG A 58 14.29 13.74 -5.26
N GLY A 59 13.13 13.50 -5.88
CA GLY A 59 13.02 12.72 -7.12
C GLY A 59 13.26 11.22 -6.91
N GLN A 60 13.02 10.72 -5.71
CA GLN A 60 13.27 9.33 -5.33
C GLN A 60 12.02 8.66 -4.76
N THR A 61 12.04 7.33 -4.69
CA THR A 61 11.15 6.54 -3.84
C THR A 61 12.01 5.88 -2.76
N PRO A 62 11.46 5.42 -1.62
CA PRO A 62 12.25 4.77 -0.57
C PRO A 62 13.23 3.71 -1.08
N GLY A 63 12.75 2.81 -1.95
CA GLY A 63 13.60 1.79 -2.59
C GLY A 63 14.70 2.38 -3.49
N LYS A 64 14.39 3.40 -4.29
CA LYS A 64 15.40 4.09 -5.11
C LYS A 64 16.43 4.83 -4.27
N GLN A 65 16.00 5.43 -3.16
CA GLN A 65 16.89 6.13 -2.24
C GLN A 65 17.88 5.17 -1.58
N LEU A 66 17.43 3.97 -1.19
CA LEU A 66 18.31 2.91 -0.65
C LEU A 66 19.35 2.43 -1.68
N LEU A 67 18.99 2.47 -2.96
CA LEU A 67 19.86 2.03 -4.07
C LEU A 67 20.63 3.17 -4.73
N GLY A 68 20.62 4.38 -4.15
CA GLY A 68 21.37 5.52 -4.71
C GLY A 68 20.87 5.98 -6.08
N MET A 69 19.60 5.76 -6.42
CA MET A 69 18.99 6.12 -7.70
C MET A 69 18.12 7.37 -7.58
N VAL A 70 18.09 8.21 -8.62
CA VAL A 70 17.26 9.43 -8.68
C VAL A 70 16.64 9.62 -10.05
N ALA A 71 15.37 10.05 -10.07
CA ALA A 71 14.69 10.45 -11.28
C ALA A 71 15.09 11.89 -11.65
N VAL A 72 15.52 12.06 -12.89
CA VAL A 72 15.89 13.34 -13.49
C VAL A 72 15.17 13.50 -14.82
N ARG A 73 15.12 14.74 -15.32
CA ARG A 73 14.71 15.00 -16.69
C ARG A 73 15.82 14.55 -17.67
N PRO A 74 15.52 14.39 -18.98
CA PRO A 74 16.52 14.08 -20.00
C PRO A 74 17.64 15.11 -20.08
N ASP A 75 17.36 16.35 -19.68
CA ASP A 75 18.33 17.45 -19.58
C ASP A 75 19.20 17.41 -18.31
N GLY A 76 19.07 16.36 -17.48
CA GLY A 76 19.80 16.21 -16.22
C GLY A 76 19.26 17.06 -15.06
N THR A 77 18.26 17.91 -15.29
CA THR A 77 17.69 18.74 -14.22
C THR A 77 16.84 17.90 -13.27
N ARG A 78 16.74 18.37 -12.03
CA ARG A 78 15.92 17.71 -11.00
C ARG A 78 14.46 17.61 -11.46
N PHE A 79 13.90 16.42 -11.27
CA PHE A 79 12.48 16.17 -11.49
C PHE A 79 11.69 16.85 -10.36
N GLY A 80 10.76 17.75 -10.69
CA GLY A 80 9.98 18.47 -9.69
C GLY A 80 9.06 17.53 -8.90
N TRP A 81 8.77 17.86 -7.64
CA TRP A 81 7.94 17.03 -6.74
C TRP A 81 6.60 16.59 -7.36
N PHE A 82 5.88 17.53 -7.99
CA PHE A 82 4.59 17.24 -8.63
C PHE A 82 4.72 16.26 -9.81
N ARG A 83 5.78 16.39 -10.61
CA ARG A 83 6.04 15.46 -11.73
C ARG A 83 6.40 14.07 -11.21
N MET A 84 7.17 14.01 -10.12
CA MET A 84 7.50 12.74 -9.47
C MET A 84 6.25 12.05 -8.91
N LEU A 85 5.33 12.81 -8.31
CA LEU A 85 4.06 12.30 -7.84
C LEU A 85 3.19 11.76 -8.99
N ILE A 86 3.04 12.52 -10.09
CA ILE A 86 2.29 12.05 -11.27
C ILE A 86 2.90 10.77 -11.83
N ARG A 87 4.23 10.70 -11.92
CA ARG A 87 4.94 9.52 -12.41
C ARG A 87 4.61 8.28 -11.59
N GLU A 88 4.63 8.39 -10.26
CA GLU A 88 4.34 7.25 -9.39
C GLU A 88 2.84 6.90 -9.39
N LEU A 89 1.94 7.89 -9.37
CA LEU A 89 0.50 7.64 -9.49
C LEU A 89 0.13 6.97 -10.80
N PHE A 90 0.72 7.41 -11.92
CA PHE A 90 0.49 6.78 -13.22
C PHE A 90 1.02 5.35 -13.24
N LYS A 91 2.20 5.11 -12.67
CA LYS A 91 2.79 3.76 -12.57
C LYS A 91 1.87 2.81 -11.79
N GLU A 92 1.45 3.22 -10.60
CA GLU A 92 0.57 2.39 -9.76
C GLU A 92 -0.80 2.18 -10.42
N LEU A 93 -1.38 3.22 -11.02
CA LEU A 93 -2.64 3.11 -11.76
C LEU A 93 -2.51 2.17 -12.96
N TYR A 94 -1.43 2.29 -13.73
CA TYR A 94 -1.13 1.40 -14.86
C TYR A 94 -1.02 -0.06 -14.40
N TRP A 95 -0.30 -0.32 -13.31
CA TRP A 95 -0.17 -1.67 -12.75
C TRP A 95 -1.50 -2.23 -12.25
N VAL A 96 -2.31 -1.42 -11.56
CA VAL A 96 -3.64 -1.85 -11.08
C VAL A 96 -4.59 -2.13 -12.24
N LEU A 97 -4.68 -1.24 -13.23
CA LEU A 97 -5.56 -1.41 -14.39
C LEU A 97 -5.17 -2.60 -15.28
N THR A 98 -3.88 -2.93 -15.31
CA THR A 98 -3.37 -4.09 -16.05
C THR A 98 -3.36 -5.38 -15.21
N LEU A 99 -3.93 -5.36 -14.00
CA LEU A 99 -3.92 -6.49 -13.06
C LEU A 99 -2.51 -7.05 -12.80
N GLY A 100 -1.52 -6.16 -12.76
CA GLY A 100 -0.11 -6.49 -12.54
C GLY A 100 0.68 -6.83 -13.81
N LEU A 101 0.05 -7.02 -14.97
CA LEU A 101 0.77 -7.30 -16.22
C LEU A 101 1.68 -6.13 -16.64
N GLY A 102 1.31 -4.90 -16.28
CA GLY A 102 2.12 -3.71 -16.54
C GLY A 102 3.48 -3.75 -15.84
N MET A 103 3.58 -4.40 -14.68
CA MET A 103 4.86 -4.59 -13.98
C MET A 103 5.80 -5.49 -14.79
N ILE A 104 5.26 -6.55 -15.41
CA ILE A 104 6.04 -7.47 -16.24
C ILE A 104 6.58 -6.72 -17.47
N ILE A 105 5.73 -5.91 -18.10
CA ILE A 105 6.12 -5.07 -19.24
C ILE A 105 7.21 -4.09 -18.82
N ASP A 106 7.09 -3.42 -17.67
CA ASP A 106 8.10 -2.51 -17.16
C ASP A 106 9.44 -3.20 -16.92
N ILE A 107 9.45 -4.41 -16.34
CA ILE A 107 10.67 -5.20 -16.14
C ILE A 107 11.30 -5.57 -17.48
N MET A 108 10.49 -6.01 -18.45
CA MET A 108 10.97 -6.32 -19.80
C MET A 108 11.57 -5.08 -20.48
N LEU A 109 10.92 -3.91 -20.36
CA LEU A 109 11.46 -2.66 -20.88
C LEU A 109 12.79 -2.33 -20.21
N LEU A 110 12.89 -2.41 -18.88
CA LEU A 110 14.15 -2.16 -18.17
C LEU A 110 15.28 -3.09 -18.62
N ALA A 111 14.98 -4.36 -18.89
CA ALA A 111 15.98 -5.36 -19.27
C ALA A 111 16.36 -5.34 -20.76
N LEU A 112 15.42 -4.99 -21.65
CA LEU A 112 15.58 -5.12 -23.10
C LEU A 112 15.75 -3.78 -23.84
N SER A 113 15.39 -2.65 -23.23
CA SER A 113 15.53 -1.34 -23.86
C SER A 113 16.88 -0.70 -23.55
N ASP A 114 17.49 -0.12 -24.58
CA ASP A 114 18.77 0.60 -24.47
C ASP A 114 18.69 1.82 -23.53
N ASP A 115 17.49 2.38 -23.35
CA ASP A 115 17.26 3.54 -22.49
C ASP A 115 16.87 3.18 -21.06
N SER A 116 16.67 1.89 -20.75
CA SER A 116 16.27 1.37 -19.44
C SER A 116 15.15 2.19 -18.78
N ARG A 117 14.10 2.50 -19.55
CA ARG A 117 12.96 3.32 -19.12
C ARG A 117 11.66 2.53 -19.10
N THR A 118 10.93 2.63 -17.98
CA THR A 118 9.57 2.06 -17.82
C THR A 118 8.54 2.84 -18.64
N VAL A 119 7.32 2.30 -18.76
CA VAL A 119 6.19 3.01 -19.39
C VAL A 119 5.94 4.34 -18.69
N ALA A 120 5.96 4.35 -17.35
CA ALA A 120 5.79 5.57 -16.57
C ALA A 120 6.92 6.59 -16.80
N ASP A 121 8.16 6.13 -16.99
CA ASP A 121 9.29 7.00 -17.31
C ASP A 121 9.10 7.67 -18.66
N ARG A 122 8.64 6.92 -19.67
CA ARG A 122 8.37 7.43 -21.02
C ARG A 122 7.24 8.44 -21.04
N VAL A 123 6.13 8.17 -20.34
CA VAL A 123 4.97 9.08 -20.26
C VAL A 123 5.32 10.39 -19.57
N THR A 124 6.15 10.33 -18.52
CA THR A 124 6.53 11.52 -17.74
C THR A 124 7.79 12.22 -18.24
N GLY A 125 8.49 11.61 -19.20
CA GLY A 125 9.78 12.09 -19.69
C GLY A 125 10.83 12.12 -18.58
N SER A 126 10.98 11.03 -17.83
CA SER A 126 12.03 10.89 -16.79
C SER A 126 13.07 9.85 -17.19
N THR A 127 14.27 9.98 -16.62
CA THR A 127 15.33 8.97 -16.64
C THR A 127 15.78 8.73 -15.21
N ILE A 128 16.12 7.48 -14.91
CA ILE A 128 16.73 7.13 -13.63
C ILE A 128 18.24 7.10 -13.79
N VAL A 129 18.95 7.84 -12.94
CA VAL A 129 20.42 7.87 -12.89
C VAL A 129 20.90 7.55 -11.49
N HIS A 130 22.15 7.10 -11.37
CA HIS A 130 22.79 6.96 -10.07
C HIS A 130 23.18 8.34 -9.53
N VAL A 131 23.01 8.58 -8.23
CA VAL A 131 23.24 9.89 -7.60
C VAL A 131 24.69 10.37 -7.78
N SER A 132 25.66 9.46 -7.82
CA SER A 132 27.08 9.82 -8.08
C SER A 132 27.31 10.47 -9.44
N ALA A 133 26.48 10.15 -10.45
CA ALA A 133 26.61 10.72 -11.80
C ALA A 133 26.16 12.19 -11.87
N LEU A 134 25.54 12.73 -10.82
CA LEU A 134 25.15 14.15 -10.73
C LEU A 134 26.22 15.02 -10.03
N GLN A 135 27.31 14.42 -9.55
CA GLN A 135 28.38 15.11 -8.81
C GLN A 135 29.68 15.25 -9.62
N SER A 136 29.74 14.65 -10.81
CA SER A 136 30.85 14.72 -11.78
C SER A 136 30.63 15.82 -12.79
#